data_AF-A0A645I0C7-F1
#
_entry.id   AF-A0A645I0C7-F1
#
_cell.length_a   1.000
_cell.length_b   1.000
_cell.length_c   1.000
_cell.angle_alpha   90.00
_cell.angle_beta   90.00
_cell.angle_gamma   90.00
#
_symmetry.space_group_name_H-M   'P 1'
#
loop_
_entity.id
_entity.type
_entity.pdbx_description
1 polymer ?
#
loop_
_entity_poly.entity_id
_entity_poly.type
_entity_poly.pdbx_seq_one_letter_code
_entity_poly.pdbx_strand_id
1 'polypeptide(L)' 'MIVIGDKRSSNTQKLFEICGKACLNTYYIQTLDDFDMNQLRSVETVGITAGASTPNNIIEEVQNNVRINF' A
#
# COMPACT_ATOMS: atom_id res chain seq x y z
N MET A 1 6.65 -1.24 1.86
CA MET A 1 5.40 -2.05 1.81
C MET A 1 4.22 -1.11 1.68
N ILE A 2 3.29 -1.37 0.76
CA ILE A 2 2.07 -0.58 0.59
C ILE A 2 0.89 -1.46 1.00
N VAL A 3 0.06 -0.97 1.92
CA VAL A 3 -1.15 -1.64 2.41
C VAL A 3 -2.37 -0.82 2.01
N ILE A 4 -3.23 -1.39 1.17
CA ILE A 4 -4.37 -0.70 0.55
C ILE A 4 -5.68 -1.07 1.24
N GLY A 5 -6.46 -0.07 1.69
CA GLY A 5 -7.86 -0.26 2.09
C GLY A 5 -8.43 0.81 3.02
N ASP A 6 -9.72 0.72 3.36
CA ASP A 6 -10.39 1.70 4.23
C ASP A 6 -9.69 1.78 5.60
N LYS A 7 -9.36 2.99 6.05
CA LYS A 7 -8.72 3.26 7.36
C LYS A 7 -9.59 2.85 8.55
N ARG A 8 -10.89 2.59 8.35
CA ARG A 8 -11.84 2.11 9.37
C ARG A 8 -11.96 0.59 9.41
N SER A 9 -11.37 -0.12 8.45
CA SER A 9 -11.36 -1.58 8.45
C SER A 9 -10.39 -2.11 9.51
N SER A 10 -10.91 -2.75 10.55
CA SER A 10 -10.09 -3.38 11.60
C SER A 10 -9.12 -4.41 11.03
N ASN A 11 -9.51 -5.12 9.97
CA ASN A 11 -8.64 -6.09 9.31
C ASN A 11 -7.48 -5.40 8.57
N THR A 12 -7.76 -4.29 7.88
CA THR A 12 -6.71 -3.56 7.14
C THR A 12 -5.77 -2.82 8.08
N GLN A 13 -6.29 -2.25 9.17
CA GLN A 13 -5.47 -1.68 10.25
C GLN A 13 -4.52 -2.73 10.84
N LYS A 14 -5.04 -3.92 11.17
CA LYS A 14 -4.23 -5.01 11.71
C LYS A 14 -3.18 -5.51 10.71
N LEU A 15 -3.53 -5.58 9.43
CA LEU A 15 -2.58 -5.89 8.36
C LEU A 15 -1.46 -4.85 8.29
N PHE A 16 -1.80 -3.56 8.34
CA PHE A 16 -0.83 -2.47 8.39
C PHE A 16 0.09 -2.56 9.60
N GLU A 17 -0.44 -2.82 10.79
CA GLU A 17 0.38 -3.01 12.00
C GLU A 17 1.35 -4.18 11.88
N ILE A 18 0.91 -5.31 11.33
CA ILE A 18 1.76 -6.50 11.13
C ILE A 18 2.87 -6.17 10.14
N CYS A 19 2.54 -5.56 8.99
CA CYS A 19 3.51 -5.13 8.01
C CYS A 19 4.50 -4.11 8.58
N GLY A 20 4.03 -3.13 9.35
CA GLY A 20 4.84 -2.09 9.98
C GLY A 20 5.86 -2.63 10.98
N LYS A 21 5.56 -3.76 11.64
CA LYS A 21 6.54 -4.47 12.51
C LYS A 21 7.66 -5.14 11.72
N ALA A 22 7.40 -5.56 10.49
CA ALA A 22 8.38 -6.25 9.65
C ALA A 22 9.12 -5.30 8.68
N CYS A 23 8.48 -4.20 8.29
CA CYS A 23 9.00 -3.22 7.34
C CYS A 23 8.69 -1.81 7.85
N LEU A 24 9.72 -1.07 8.25
CA LEU A 24 9.58 0.30 8.76
C LEU A 24 8.93 1.24 7.72
N ASN A 25 9.24 1.03 6.44
CA ASN A 25 8.66 1.77 5.32
C ASN A 25 7.33 1.14 4.88
N THR A 26 6.38 1.01 5.80
CA THR A 26 5.02 0.57 5.50
C THR A 26 4.07 1.76 5.40
N TYR A 27 3.33 1.83 4.30
CA TYR A 27 2.41 2.92 4.00
C TYR A 27 0.97 2.41 3.96
N TYR A 28 0.05 3.16 4.55
CA TYR A 28 -1.38 2.86 4.56
C TYR A 28 -2.13 3.84 3.68
N ILE A 29 -2.64 3.35 2.55
CA ILE A 29 -3.33 4.15 1.55
C ILE A 29 -4.74 3.61 1.28
N GLN A 30 -5.69 4.50 0.98
CA GLN A 30 -7.02 4.11 0.49
C GLN A 30 -7.09 4.22 -1.03
N THR A 31 -6.44 5.24 -1.59
CA THR A 31 -6.33 5.47 -3.04
C THR A 31 -4.90 5.82 -3.40
N LEU A 32 -4.60 5.90 -4.70
CA LEU A 32 -3.28 6.32 -5.19
C LEU A 32 -2.89 7.73 -4.69
N ASP A 33 -3.88 8.62 -4.53
CA ASP A 33 -3.67 10.01 -4.07
C ASP A 33 -3.13 10.11 -2.64
N ASP A 34 -3.31 9.06 -1.82
CA ASP A 34 -2.76 9.02 -0.47
C ASP A 34 -1.23 8.74 -0.45
N PHE A 35 -0.62 8.48 -1.61
CA PHE A 35 0.76 8.01 -1.72
C PHE A 35 1.68 8.98 -2.47
N ASP A 36 2.75 9.42 -1.80
CA ASP A 36 3.81 10.20 -2.44
C ASP A 36 4.83 9.25 -3.09
N MET A 37 4.81 9.17 -4.42
CA MET A 37 5.71 8.32 -5.20
C MET A 37 7.20 8.66 -5.00
N ASN A 38 7.54 9.86 -4.53
CA ASN A 38 8.92 10.20 -4.19
C ASN A 38 9.48 9.34 -3.07
N GLN A 39 8.62 8.76 -2.22
CA GLN A 39 8.99 7.82 -1.16
C GLN A 39 9.54 6.49 -1.70
N LEU A 40 9.39 6.21 -3.00
CA LEU A 40 9.91 5.00 -3.65
C LEU A 40 11.25 5.19 -4.36
N ARG A 41 11.81 6.40 -4.46
CA ARG A 41 12.99 6.68 -5.31
C ARG A 41 14.28 5.94 -4.93
N SER A 42 14.37 5.43 -3.70
CA SER A 42 15.59 4.79 -3.18
C SER A 42 15.36 3.36 -2.68
N VAL A 43 14.23 2.75 -3.01
CA VAL A 43 13.97 1.34 -2.70
C VAL A 43 14.23 0.48 -3.94
N GLU A 44 14.57 -0.80 -3.75
CA GLU A 44 14.82 -1.76 -4.83
C GLU A 44 13.63 -2.70 -5.04
N THR A 45 12.73 -2.80 -4.06
CA THR A 45 11.57 -3.68 -4.10
C THR A 45 10.41 -3.06 -3.36
N VAL A 46 9.22 -3.13 -3.97
CA VAL A 46 7.97 -2.67 -3.40
C VAL A 46 7.01 -3.85 -3.24
N GLY A 47 6.70 -4.19 -1.99
CA GLY A 47 5.61 -5.11 -1.68
C GLY A 47 4.27 -4.35 -1.63
N ILE A 48 3.23 -4.92 -2.24
CA ILE A 48 1.86 -4.38 -2.24
C ILE A 48 0.94 -5.45 -1.67
N THR A 49 0.05 -5.06 -0.76
CA THR A 49 -1.03 -5.91 -0.24
C THR A 49 -2.28 -5.08 -0.01
N ALA A 50 -3.41 -5.72 0.21
CA ALA A 50 -4.68 -5.05 0.42
C ALA A 50 -5.55 -5.76 1.44
N GLY A 51 -6.41 -5.00 2.11
CA GLY A 51 -7.47 -5.57 2.94
C GLY A 51 -8.48 -6.36 2.09
N ALA A 52 -9.12 -7.36 2.69
CA ALA A 52 -10.06 -8.25 1.99
C ALA A 52 -11.27 -7.52 1.38
N SER A 53 -11.63 -6.35 1.90
CA SER A 53 -12.74 -5.54 1.40
C SER A 53 -12.33 -4.47 0.38
N THR A 54 -11.05 -4.42 -0.01
CA THR A 54 -10.54 -3.43 -0.94
C THR A 54 -10.89 -3.84 -2.39
N PRO A 55 -11.57 -2.98 -3.17
CA PRO A 55 -11.90 -3.27 -4.56
C PRO A 55 -10.67 -3.51 -5.44
N ASN A 56 -10.73 -4.51 -6.33
CA ASN A 56 -9.62 -4.89 -7.21
C ASN A 56 -9.12 -3.74 -8.10
N ASN A 57 -10.01 -2.89 -8.59
CA ASN A 57 -9.63 -1.77 -9.46
C ASN A 57 -8.65 -0.80 -8.78
N ILE A 58 -8.78 -0.59 -7.46
CA ILE A 58 -7.86 0.26 -6.69
C ILE A 58 -6.50 -0.43 -6.55
N ILE A 59 -6.50 -1.74 -6.31
CA ILE A 59 -5.28 -2.54 -6.19
C ILE A 59 -4.50 -2.50 -7.51
N GLU A 60 -5.19 -2.71 -8.63
CA GLU A 60 -4.62 -2.67 -9.97
C GLU A 60 -4.09 -1.29 -10.34
N GLU A 61 -4.81 -0.22 -9.99
CA GLU A 61 -4.36 1.16 -10.21
C GLU A 61 -3.03 1.45 -9.49
N VAL A 62 -2.95 1.11 -8.19
CA VAL A 62 -1.72 1.29 -7.41
C VAL A 62 -0.59 0.44 -7.97
N GLN A 63 -0.86 -0.83 -8.28
CA GLN A 63 0.16 -1.73 -8.83
C GLN A 63 0.71 -1.22 -10.16
N ASN A 64 -0.16 -0.79 -11.07
CA ASN A 64 0.24 -0.28 -12.38
C ASN A 64 1.04 1.01 -12.26
N ASN A 65 0.60 1.93 -11.39
CA ASN A 65 1.31 3.19 -11.18
C ASN A 65 2.70 2.97 -10.57
N VAL A 66 2.81 2.09 -9.56
CA VAL A 66 4.10 1.71 -8.99
C VAL A 66 5.00 1.11 -10.06
N ARG A 67 4.50 0.18 -10.88
CA ARG A 67 5.29 -0.48 -11.93
C ARG A 67 5.81 0.46 -13.02
N ILE A 68 5.13 1.57 -13.29
CA ILE A 68 5.54 2.54 -14.33
C ILE A 68 6.59 3.53 -13.79
N ASN A 69 6.47 3.91 -12.53
CA ASN A 69 7.27 4.98 -11.93
C ASN A 69 8.43 4.48 -11.05
N PHE A 70 8.59 3.16 -10.92
CA PHE A 70 9.63 2.48 -10.15
C PHE A 70 10.53 1.67 -11.08
#